data_AF-A0A962S584-F1
#
_entry.id   AF-A0A962S584-F1
#
_cell.length_a   1.000
_cell.length_b   1.000
_cell.length_c   1.000
_cell.angle_alpha   90.00
_cell.angle_beta   90.00
_cell.angle_gamma   90.00
#
_symmetry.space_group_name_H-M   'P 1'
#
loop_
_entity.id
_entity.type
_entity.pdbx_description
1 polymer ?
#
loop_
_entity_poly.entity_id
_entity_poly.type
_entity_poly.pdbx_seq_one_letter_code
_entity_poly.pdbx_strand_id
1 'polypeptide(L)'
;MSTNTQVSAYISEETKAQMEAYVRSHGVKKAYLIEEALLHHLQALREIPEDLIIPSRLVLTNEAMSQIAEHLAPEHQPTEALRALFRE
;
A
#
# COMPACT_ATOMS: atom_id res chain seq x y z
N MET A 1 9.52 18.18 31.87
CA MET A 1 8.48 18.61 30.92
C MET A 1 7.92 17.36 30.27
N SER A 2 6.62 17.10 30.38
CA SER A 2 5.99 15.94 29.74
C SER A 2 5.92 16.15 28.23
N THR A 3 6.71 15.40 27.47
CA THR A 3 6.91 15.52 26.01
C THR A 3 5.81 14.83 25.19
N ASN A 4 4.55 14.97 25.58
CA ASN A 4 3.43 14.35 24.86
C ASN A 4 2.64 15.41 24.10
N THR A 5 2.39 15.16 22.82
CA THR A 5 1.57 16.01 21.94
C THR A 5 0.23 15.31 21.68
N GLN A 6 -0.87 16.05 21.72
CA GLN A 6 -2.20 15.52 21.40
C GLN A 6 -2.45 15.56 19.90
N VAL A 7 -2.95 14.45 19.35
CA VAL A 7 -3.40 14.34 17.96
C VAL A 7 -4.90 14.04 17.95
N SER A 8 -5.65 14.68 17.04
CA SER A 8 -7.10 14.48 16.86
C SER A 8 -7.41 14.17 15.40
N ALA A 9 -8.21 13.13 15.17
CA ALA A 9 -8.70 12.73 13.85
C ALA A 9 -10.09 12.12 13.96
N TYR A 10 -10.88 12.22 12.88
CA TYR A 10 -12.13 11.50 12.74
C TYR A 10 -11.86 10.08 12.22
N ILE A 11 -12.51 9.09 12.83
CA ILE A 11 -12.49 7.69 12.39
C ILE A 11 -13.91 7.18 12.23
N SER A 12 -14.11 6.11 11.47
CA SER A 12 -15.41 5.45 11.38
C SER A 12 -15.80 4.80 12.72
N GLU A 13 -17.10 4.67 12.95
CA GLU A 13 -17.62 3.94 14.13
C GLU A 13 -17.17 2.47 14.13
N GLU A 14 -17.02 1.87 12.95
CA GLU A 14 -16.51 0.51 12.79
C GLU A 14 -15.06 0.40 13.31
N THR A 15 -14.17 1.29 12.88
CA THR A 15 -12.77 1.29 13.33
C THR A 15 -12.67 1.52 14.84
N LYS A 16 -13.50 2.42 15.38
CA LYS A 16 -13.59 2.64 16.82
C LYS A 16 -13.99 1.36 17.55
N ALA A 17 -15.01 0.64 17.07
CA ALA A 17 -15.46 -0.60 17.69
C ALA A 17 -14.36 -1.68 17.69
N GLN A 18 -13.64 -1.84 16.57
CA GLN A 18 -12.52 -2.77 16.46
C GLN A 18 -11.38 -2.40 17.42
N MET A 19 -10.98 -1.13 17.46
CA MET A 19 -9.95 -0.62 18.38
C MET A 19 -10.31 -0.93 19.83
N GLU A 20 -11.57 -0.69 20.21
CA GLU A 20 -12.02 -0.95 21.57
C GLU A 20 -12.06 -2.44 21.91
N ALA A 21 -12.48 -3.29 20.98
CA ALA A 21 -12.47 -4.74 21.17
C ALA A 21 -11.04 -5.25 21.40
N TYR A 22 -10.07 -4.77 20.61
CA TYR A 22 -8.66 -5.12 20.73
C TYR A 22 -8.07 -4.70 22.09
N VAL A 23 -8.30 -3.44 22.49
CA VAL A 23 -7.85 -2.90 23.78
C VAL A 23 -8.40 -3.72 24.94
N ARG A 24 -9.68 -4.10 24.88
CA ARG A 24 -10.31 -4.93 25.92
C ARG A 24 -9.73 -6.33 25.99
N SER A 25 -9.51 -6.99 24.85
CA SER A 25 -9.02 -8.38 24.83
C SER A 25 -7.53 -8.50 25.19
N HIS A 26 -6.71 -7.51 24.84
CA HIS A 26 -5.26 -7.54 25.08
C HIS A 26 -4.81 -6.73 26.30
N GLY A 27 -5.72 -5.99 26.96
CA GLY A 27 -5.40 -5.22 28.17
C GLY A 27 -4.48 -4.02 27.93
N VAL A 28 -4.41 -3.50 26.70
CA VAL A 28 -3.54 -2.37 26.32
C VAL A 28 -4.29 -1.05 26.34
N LYS A 29 -3.59 0.07 26.56
CA LYS A 29 -4.23 1.40 26.54
C LYS A 29 -4.55 1.83 25.11
N LYS A 30 -5.68 2.52 24.90
CA LYS A 30 -6.04 3.11 23.58
C LYS A 30 -4.92 3.99 23.02
N ALA A 31 -4.35 4.87 23.84
CA ALA A 31 -3.25 5.75 23.44
C ALA A 31 -1.99 4.95 23.03
N TYR A 32 -1.69 3.86 23.74
CA TYR A 32 -0.56 2.98 23.40
C TYR A 32 -0.78 2.31 22.03
N LEU A 33 -1.98 1.77 21.80
CA LEU A 33 -2.33 1.16 20.52
C LEU A 33 -2.23 2.16 19.36
N ILE A 34 -2.71 3.40 19.55
CA ILE A 34 -2.65 4.45 18.53
C ILE A 34 -1.19 4.82 18.21
N GLU A 35 -0.37 5.02 19.23
CA GLU A 35 1.05 5.36 19.07
C GLU A 35 1.80 4.26 18.31
N GLU A 36 1.65 2.99 18.74
CA GLU A 36 2.28 1.84 18.09
C GLU A 36 1.84 1.68 16.64
N ALA A 37 0.54 1.85 16.36
CA ALA A 37 0.02 1.77 14.99
C ALA A 37 0.62 2.87 14.09
N LEU A 38 0.74 4.10 14.60
CA LEU A 38 1.37 5.21 13.88
C LEU A 38 2.86 4.95 13.64
N LEU A 39 3.58 4.47 14.66
CA LEU A 39 5.00 4.15 14.56
C LEU A 39 5.25 3.04 13.54
N HIS A 40 4.49 1.94 13.60
CA HIS A 40 4.59 0.85 12.63
C HIS A 40 4.32 1.32 11.20
N HIS A 41 3.29 2.17 11.00
CA HIS A 41 2.98 2.68 9.68
C HIS A 41 4.11 3.59 9.14
N LEU A 42 4.60 4.52 9.96
CA LEU A 42 5.69 5.43 9.57
C LEU A 42 7.01 4.69 9.36
N GLN A 43 7.26 3.61 10.12
CA GLN A 43 8.42 2.77 9.92
C GLN A 43 8.34 1.99 8.60
N ALA A 44 7.19 1.39 8.30
CA ALA A 44 6.98 0.72 7.01
C ALA A 44 7.20 1.66 5.82
N LEU A 45 6.76 2.92 5.91
CA LEU A 45 7.01 3.92 4.87
C LEU A 45 8.49 4.31 4.72
N ARG A 46 9.29 4.23 5.79
CA ARG A 46 10.74 4.50 5.73
C ARG A 46 11.55 3.31 5.22
N GLU A 47 11.10 2.11 5.50
CA GLU A 47 11.78 0.87 5.12
C GLU A 47 11.48 0.46 3.68
N ILE A 48 10.38 0.94 3.09
CA ILE A 48 10.00 0.69 1.70
C ILE A 48 10.43 1.90 0.86
N PRO A 49 11.48 1.81 0.03
CA PRO A 49 11.81 2.82 -0.96
C PRO A 49 10.59 3.09 -1.85
N GLU A 50 10.34 4.35 -2.22
CA GLU A 50 9.27 4.71 -3.16
C GLU A 50 9.37 3.90 -4.48
N ASP A 51 10.60 3.52 -4.83
CA ASP A 51 11.01 2.71 -5.97
C ASP A 51 10.46 1.26 -5.94
N LEU A 52 10.02 0.76 -4.77
CA LEU A 52 9.44 -0.58 -4.58
C LEU A 52 7.92 -0.59 -4.51
N ILE A 53 7.26 0.58 -4.49
CA ILE A 53 5.79 0.63 -4.59
C ILE A 53 5.44 0.47 -6.06
N ILE A 54 5.09 -0.77 -6.48
CA ILE A 54 4.37 -0.96 -7.74
C ILE A 54 2.93 -0.51 -7.48
N PRO A 55 2.48 0.64 -8.00
CA PRO A 55 1.10 1.06 -7.80
C PRO A 55 0.17 0.01 -8.43
N SER A 56 -0.84 -0.43 -7.68
CA SER A 56 -1.85 -1.37 -8.17
C SER A 56 -2.70 -0.80 -9.32
N ARG A 57 -2.56 0.50 -9.60
CA ARG A 57 -3.20 1.21 -10.69
C ARG A 57 -2.16 2.00 -11.49
N LEU A 58 -2.06 1.70 -12.78
CA LEU A 58 -1.31 2.51 -13.73
C LEU A 58 -2.25 3.57 -14.33
N VAL A 59 -1.90 4.84 -14.17
CA VAL A 59 -2.61 5.95 -14.82
C VAL A 59 -1.89 6.28 -16.11
N LEU A 60 -2.58 6.15 -17.24
CA LEU A 60 -2.04 6.34 -18.57
C LEU A 60 -2.66 7.57 -19.23
N THR A 61 -1.93 8.17 -20.16
CA THR A 61 -2.55 9.12 -21.10
C THR A 61 -3.40 8.35 -22.11
N ASN A 62 -4.29 9.06 -22.80
CA ASN A 62 -5.13 8.43 -23.82
C ASN A 62 -4.29 7.83 -24.96
N GLU A 63 -3.21 8.53 -25.36
CA GLU A 63 -2.30 8.06 -26.43
C GLU A 63 -1.59 6.76 -26.02
N ALA A 64 -1.08 6.71 -24.78
CA ALA A 64 -0.41 5.53 -24.25
C ALA A 64 -1.39 4.34 -24.13
N MET A 65 -2.64 4.59 -23.71
CA MET A 65 -3.66 3.55 -23.63
C MET A 65 -3.99 2.95 -25.01
N SER A 66 -4.11 3.78 -26.05
CA SER A 66 -4.36 3.32 -27.42
C SER A 66 -3.23 2.42 -27.94
N GLN A 67 -1.97 2.81 -27.71
CA GLN A 67 -0.81 2.01 -28.10
C GLN A 67 -0.82 0.64 -27.41
N ILE A 68 -1.11 0.60 -26.11
CA ILE A 68 -1.19 -0.66 -25.36
C ILE A 68 -2.33 -1.55 -25.88
N ALA A 69 -3.49 -0.97 -26.19
CA ALA A 69 -4.63 -1.71 -26.73
C ALA A 69 -4.28 -2.41 -28.06
N GLU A 70 -3.51 -1.74 -28.94
CA GLU A 70 -3.01 -2.33 -30.19
C GLU A 70 -2.06 -3.50 -29.93
N HIS A 71 -1.14 -3.36 -28.96
CA HIS A 71 -0.14 -4.40 -28.64
C HIS A 71 -0.70 -5.60 -27.88
N LEU A 72 -1.82 -5.43 -27.16
CA LEU A 72 -2.54 -6.51 -26.49
C LEU A 72 -3.40 -7.36 -27.45
N ALA A 73 -3.52 -6.95 -28.72
CA ALA A 73 -4.24 -7.73 -29.71
C ALA A 73 -3.59 -9.11 -29.89
N PRO A 74 -4.39 -10.19 -30.09
CA PRO A 74 -3.94 -11.59 -30.06
C PRO A 74 -2.84 -11.97 -31.08
N GLU A 75 -2.54 -11.08 -32.02
CA GLU A 75 -1.70 -11.37 -33.18
C GLU A 75 -0.19 -11.21 -32.90
N HIS A 76 0.19 -10.62 -31.77
CA HIS A 76 1.60 -10.39 -31.43
C HIS A 76 2.26 -11.66 -30.89
N GLN A 77 3.07 -12.31 -31.72
CA GLN A 77 3.89 -13.43 -31.27
C GLN A 77 5.05 -12.96 -30.37
N PRO A 78 5.45 -13.76 -29.36
CA PRO A 78 6.64 -13.46 -28.56
C PRO A 78 7.87 -13.30 -29.44
N THR A 79 8.65 -12.25 -29.19
CA THR A 79 9.90 -11.99 -29.91
C THR A 79 10.89 -13.15 -29.72
N GLU A 80 11.82 -13.31 -30.66
CA GLU A 80 12.85 -14.35 -30.57
C GLU A 80 13.69 -14.21 -29.28
N ALA A 81 14.04 -12.98 -28.91
CA ALA A 81 14.74 -12.68 -27.66
C ALA A 81 13.95 -13.14 -26.43
N LEU A 82 12.65 -12.90 -26.37
CA LEU A 82 11.81 -13.37 -25.27
C LEU A 82 11.76 -14.90 -25.23
N ARG A 83 11.63 -15.57 -26.38
CA ARG A 83 11.64 -17.04 -26.45
C ARG A 83 12.99 -17.65 -26.08
N ALA A 84 14.09 -16.92 -26.24
CA ALA A 84 15.41 -17.37 -25.82
C ALA A 84 15.52 -17.34 -24.28
N LEU A 85 15.00 -16.29 -23.62
CA LEU A 85 15.00 -16.18 -22.15
C LEU A 85 14.25 -17.32 -21.44
N PHE A 86 13.23 -17.92 -22.07
CA PHE A 86 12.45 -19.03 -21.50
C PHE A 86 12.96 -20.43 -21.88
N ARG A 87 14.05 -20.53 -22.66
CA ARG A 87 14.64 -21.81 -23.11
C ARG A 87 15.92 -22.20 -22.37
N GLU A 88 16.42 -21.32 -21.52
CA GLU A 88 17.40 -21.63 -20.46
C GLU A 88 16.68 -22.13 -19.20
#